data_AF-A0A4P6YUU3-F1
#
_entry.id   AF-A0A4P6YUU3-F1
#
_cell.length_a   1.000
_cell.length_b   1.000
_cell.length_c   1.000
_cell.angle_alpha   90.00
_cell.angle_beta   90.00
_cell.angle_gamma   90.00
#
_symmetry.space_group_name_H-M   'P 1'
#
loop_
_entity.id
_entity.type
_entity.pdbx_description
1 polymer ?
#
loop_
_entity_poly.entity_id
_entity_poly.type
_entity_poly.pdbx_seq_one_letter_code
_entity_poly.pdbx_strand_id
1 'polypeptide(L)'
;MTKLRTIPGFEGTYGMNPAGEVFRLESVDESGHVRKFKSLRATVHGRGYLYVRLSVNGVRKMYSLNALFRQTFPEHSSLLGVAA
;
A
#
# COMPACT_ATOMS: atom_id res chain seq x y z
N MET A 1 -12.56 13.69 0.60
CA MET A 1 -11.85 12.70 1.43
C MET A 1 -11.57 11.46 0.60
N THR A 2 -10.31 11.12 0.38
CA THR A 2 -9.93 9.92 -0.36
C THR A 2 -10.33 8.68 0.45
N LYS A 3 -11.26 7.86 -0.05
CA LYS A 3 -11.63 6.61 0.64
C LYS A 3 -10.47 5.62 0.55
N LEU A 4 -9.82 5.37 1.68
CA LEU A 4 -8.76 4.38 1.80
C LEU A 4 -9.36 3.03 2.17
N ARG A 5 -8.87 1.97 1.54
CA ARG A 5 -9.09 0.60 1.98
C ARG A 5 -7.85 0.06 2.66
N THR A 6 -8.06 -0.75 3.69
CA THR A 6 -6.97 -1.41 4.39
C THR A 6 -6.27 -2.41 3.47
N ILE A 7 -4.95 -2.41 3.48
CA ILE A 7 -4.18 -3.39 2.71
C ILE A 7 -4.16 -4.71 3.49
N PRO A 8 -4.54 -5.86 2.90
CA PRO A 8 -4.52 -7.14 3.59
C PRO A 8 -3.14 -7.52 4.15
N GLY A 9 -3.08 -7.94 5.42
CA GLY A 9 -1.83 -8.26 6.13
C GLY A 9 -1.08 -7.04 6.69
N PHE A 10 -1.68 -5.86 6.60
CA PHE A 10 -1.15 -4.57 7.02
C PHE A 10 -2.20 -3.73 7.78
N GLU A 11 -3.17 -4.41 8.38
CA GLU A 11 -4.32 -3.82 9.06
C GLU A 11 -3.89 -2.82 10.13
N GLY A 12 -4.61 -1.70 10.21
CA GLY A 12 -4.32 -0.61 11.15
C GLY A 12 -3.02 0.17 10.87
N THR A 13 -2.19 -0.27 9.93
CA THR A 13 -0.88 0.35 9.66
C THR A 13 -0.83 1.04 8.29
N TYR A 14 -1.40 0.41 7.26
CA TYR A 14 -1.38 0.96 5.89
C TYR A 14 -2.75 0.85 5.22
N GLY A 15 -3.02 1.82 4.35
CA GLY A 15 -4.18 1.83 3.47
C GLY A 15 -3.78 2.18 2.04
N MET A 16 -4.65 1.86 1.09
CA MET A 16 -4.47 2.18 -0.32
C MET A 16 -5.74 2.84 -0.86
N ASN A 17 -5.58 3.79 -1.77
CA ASN A 17 -6.70 4.39 -2.49
C ASN A 17 -6.96 3.68 -3.84
N PRO A 18 -8.10 3.94 -4.50
CA PRO A 18 -8.39 3.35 -5.82
C PRO A 18 -7.43 3.77 -6.94
N ALA A 19 -6.58 4.78 -6.74
CA ALA A 19 -5.52 5.17 -7.68
C ALA A 19 -4.23 4.34 -7.50
N GLY A 20 -4.17 3.43 -6.52
CA GLY A 20 -3.00 2.61 -6.23
C GLY A 20 -1.93 3.29 -5.38
N GLU A 21 -2.22 4.47 -4.83
CA GLU A 21 -1.33 5.14 -3.88
C GLU A 21 -1.45 4.52 -2.50
N VAL A 22 -0.31 4.32 -1.84
CA VAL A 22 -0.25 3.71 -0.52
C VAL A 22 0.02 4.76 0.54
N PHE A 23 -0.72 4.68 1.63
CA PHE A 23 -0.64 5.58 2.76
C PHE A 23 -0.32 4.80 4.02
N ARG A 24 0.57 5.35 4.85
CA ARG A 24 0.67 5.00 6.26
C ARG A 24 -0.49 5.67 6.98
N LEU A 25 -1.20 4.89 7.79
CA LEU A 25 -2.28 5.38 8.65
C LEU A 25 -1.70 6.01 9.91
N GLU A 26 -2.47 6.90 10.53
CA GLU A 26 -2.10 7.43 11.82
C GLU A 26 -2.21 6.35 12.89
N SER A 27 -1.15 6.15 13.68
CA SER A 27 -1.12 5.15 14.74
C SER A 27 -0.25 5.62 15.90
N VAL A 28 -0.57 5.22 17.12
CA VAL A 28 0.30 5.42 18.28
C VAL A 28 1.06 4.12 18.52
N ASP A 29 2.38 4.19 18.65
CA ASP A 29 3.17 3.01 19.02
C ASP A 29 3.11 2.73 20.54
N GLU A 30 3.61 1.57 20.96
CA GLU A 30 3.60 1.14 22.37
C GLU A 30 4.39 2.10 23.29
N SER A 31 5.28 2.91 22.72
CA SER A 31 6.05 3.94 23.43
C SER A 31 5.36 5.30 23.45
N GLY A 32 4.15 5.41 22.88
CA GLY A 32 3.37 6.64 22.84
C GLY A 32 3.73 7.61 21.71
N HIS A 33 4.59 7.22 20.76
CA HIS A 33 4.90 8.06 19.61
C HIS A 33 3.80 7.98 18.55
N VAL A 34 3.33 9.16 18.14
CA VAL A 34 2.36 9.31 17.06
C VAL A 34 3.05 9.18 15.71
N ARG A 35 2.73 8.12 14.98
CA ARG A 35 3.05 7.99 13.56
C ARG A 35 2.00 8.74 12.77
N LYS A 36 2.41 9.81 12.09
CA LYS A 36 1.51 10.62 11.27
C LYS A 36 1.10 9.89 9.99
N PHE A 37 -0.11 10.22 9.54
CA PHE A 37 -0.58 9.88 8.20
C PHE A 37 0.39 10.37 7.13
N LYS A 38 0.76 9.50 6.18
CA LYS A 38 1.74 9.85 5.14
C LYS A 38 1.57 9.03 3.87
N SER A 39 1.55 9.68 2.72
CA SER A 39 1.69 9.00 1.42
C SER A 39 3.10 8.42 1.26
N LEU A 40 3.18 7.16 0.87
CA LEU A 40 4.44 6.46 0.65
C LEU A 40 4.86 6.58 -0.81
N ARG A 41 6.10 7.02 -1.03
CA ARG A 41 6.66 7.12 -2.37
C ARG A 41 6.92 5.73 -2.94
N ALA A 42 6.31 5.46 -4.09
CA ALA A 42 6.64 4.31 -4.91
C ALA A 42 7.99 4.50 -5.60
N THR A 43 8.72 3.41 -5.78
CA THR A 43 9.97 3.37 -6.52
C THR A 43 9.88 2.34 -7.63
N VAL A 44 10.44 2.66 -8.80
CA VAL A 44 10.63 1.69 -9.87
C VAL A 44 11.67 0.68 -9.42
N HIS A 45 11.37 -0.61 -9.57
CA HIS A 45 12.29 -1.69 -9.22
C HIS A 45 12.23 -2.82 -10.26
N GLY A 46 13.39 -3.38 -10.60
CA GLY A 46 13.51 -4.40 -11.64
C GLY A 46 13.03 -3.91 -13.01
N ARG A 47 12.20 -4.71 -13.68
CA ARG A 47 11.70 -4.52 -15.06
C ARG A 47 10.66 -3.38 -15.22
N GLY A 48 10.85 -2.24 -14.58
CA GLY A 48 9.96 -1.09 -14.70
C GLY A 48 8.71 -1.12 -13.82
N TYR A 49 8.54 -2.14 -12.97
CA TYR A 49 7.38 -2.23 -12.07
C TYR A 49 7.54 -1.34 -10.85
N LEU A 50 6.43 -0.81 -10.35
CA LEU A 50 6.40 0.02 -9.14
C LEU A 50 6.29 -0.84 -7.88
N TYR A 51 7.11 -0.50 -6.90
CA TYR A 51 7.15 -1.12 -5.58
C TYR A 51 7.07 -0.07 -4.48
N VAL A 52 6.58 -0.47 -3.32
CA VAL A 52 6.59 0.33 -2.09
C VAL A 52 7.23 -0.46 -0.95
N ARG A 53 7.97 0.24 -0.09
CA ARG A 53 8.58 -0.38 1.10
C ARG A 53 7.60 -0.30 2.27
N LEU A 54 7.11 -1.45 2.71
CA LEU A 54 6.22 -1.57 3.88
C LEU A 54 6.95 -2.27 5.03
N SER A 55 6.51 -2.00 6.25
CA SER A 55 7.04 -2.60 7.47
C SER A 55 5.94 -3.33 8.21
N VAL A 56 6.15 -4.61 8.52
CA VAL A 56 5.24 -5.41 9.36
C VAL A 56 6.09 -6.14 10.40
N ASN A 57 5.69 -6.11 11.67
CA ASN A 57 6.41 -6.75 12.79
C ASN A 57 7.91 -6.42 12.83
N GLY A 58 8.26 -5.14 12.65
CA GLY A 58 9.65 -4.67 12.63
C GLY A 58 10.44 -4.99 11.35
N VAL A 59 9.93 -5.86 10.47
CA VAL A 59 10.60 -6.24 9.23
C VAL A 59 10.15 -5.35 8.08
N ARG A 60 11.10 -4.76 7.36
CA ARG A 60 10.85 -3.93 6.17
C ARG A 60 11.12 -4.72 4.89
N LYS A 61 10.14 -4.76 3.98
CA LYS A 61 10.24 -5.43 2.67
C LYS A 61 9.64 -4.56 1.56
N MET A 62 10.08 -4.80 0.33
CA MET A 62 9.49 -4.18 -0.87
C MET A 62 8.33 -5.05 -1.37
N TYR A 63 7.20 -4.40 -1.66
CA TYR A 63 5.98 -5.05 -2.16
C TYR A 63 5.58 -4.42 -3.48
N SER A 64 5.16 -5.26 -4.44
CA SER A 64 4.67 -4.80 -5.74
C SER A 64 3.36 -4.05 -5.54
N LEU A 65 3.27 -2.83 -6.07
CA LEU A 65 2.01 -2.06 -6.00
C LEU A 65 0.87 -2.77 -6.72
N ASN A 66 1.15 -3.42 -7.85
CA ASN A 66 0.14 -4.15 -8.61
C ASN A 66 -0.44 -5.32 -7.78
N ALA A 67 0.42 -6.08 -7.09
CA ALA A 67 -0.03 -7.16 -6.22
C ALA A 67 -0.90 -6.64 -5.06
N LEU A 68 -0.44 -5.59 -4.37
CA LEU A 68 -1.19 -4.96 -3.28
C LEU A 68 -2.53 -4.40 -3.77
N PHE A 69 -2.56 -3.78 -4.95
CA PHE A 69 -3.78 -3.23 -5.53
C PHE A 69 -4.80 -4.33 -5.82
N ARG A 70 -4.39 -5.42 -6.49
CA ARG A 70 -5.29 -6.56 -6.78
C ARG A 70 -5.84 -7.22 -5.52
N GLN A 71 -5.05 -7.27 -4.44
CA GLN A 71 -5.49 -7.79 -3.15
C GLN A 71 -6.48 -6.86 -2.45
N THR A 72 -6.28 -5.54 -2.56
CA THR A 72 -7.10 -4.53 -1.87
C THR A 72 -8.38 -4.17 -2.63
N PHE A 73 -8.33 -4.28 -3.96
CA PHE A 73 -9.37 -3.93 -4.90
C PHE A 73 -9.59 -5.06 -5.92
N PRO A 74 -10.00 -6.26 -5.47
CA PRO A 74 -10.21 -7.41 -6.36
C PRO A 74 -11.25 -7.14 -7.46
N GLU A 75 -12.21 -6.24 -7.22
CA GLU A 75 -13.22 -5.83 -8.21
C GLU A 75 -12.65 -4.97 -9.34
N HIS A 76 -11.48 -4.34 -9.14
CA HIS A 76 -10.78 -3.57 -10.17
C HIS A 76 -9.82 -4.44 -11.01
N SER A 77 -9.71 -5.74 -10.69
CA SER A 77 -8.82 -6.67 -11.40
C SER A 77 -9.25 -6.97 -12.85
N SER A 78 -10.51 -6.72 -13.19
CA SER A 78 -11.10 -6.92 -14.52
C SER A 78 -10.79 -5.81 -15.53
N LEU A 79 -10.10 -4.73 -15.15
CA LEU A 79 -9.78 -3.60 -16.06
C LEU A 79 -8.31 -3.53 -16.50
N LEU A 80 -7.45 -4.43 -16.02
CA LEU A 80 -6.05 -4.54 -16.45
C LEU A 80 -5.81 -5.76 -17.36
N GLY A 81 -6.86 -6.21 -18.05
CA GLY A 81 -6.74 -7.05 -19.22
C GLY A 81 -6.12 -6.22 -20.34
N VAL A 82 -4.82 -6.42 -20.54
CA VAL A 82 -4.03 -6.16 -21.75
C VAL A 82 -4.79 -5.41 -22.83
N ALA A 83 -4.51 -4.11 -22.99
CA ALA A 83 -4.65 -3.48 -24.29
C ALA A 83 -3.77 -4.29 -25.26
N ALA A 84 -4.42 -5.10 -26.10
CA ALA A 84 -3.86 -5.71 -27.30
C ALA A 84 -4.32 -4.88 -28.50
#